data_AF-A0A5R8Y256-F1
#
_entry.id   AF-A0A5R8Y256-F1
#
_cell.length_a   1.000
_cell.length_b   1.000
_cell.length_c   1.000
_cell.angle_alpha   90.00
_cell.angle_beta   90.00
_cell.angle_gamma   90.00
#
_symmetry.space_group_name_H-M   'P 1'
#
loop_
_entity.id
_entity.type
_entity.pdbx_description
1 polymer ?
#
loop_
_entity_poly.entity_id
_entity_poly.type
_entity_poly.pdbx_seq_one_letter_code
_entity_poly.pdbx_strand_id
1 'polypeptide(L)'
;MDFQIPLELISNLISVALLAALLYKYLQYKKKLDVLKGLDVLKNEKKLTSEDKEFIKKNLKDYKLAFENDQERIKIVYPVFILITGILFIYLSFQEAMIHLNLVVVAYIYLHISKLHNRNFYNFLKELSNNID
;
A
#
# COMPACT_ATOMS: atom_id res chain seq x y z
N MET A 1 40.55 3.05 -11.18
CA MET A 1 39.30 3.36 -11.90
C MET A 1 38.22 3.45 -10.85
N ASP A 2 37.87 4.66 -10.42
CA ASP A 2 36.71 4.85 -9.56
C ASP A 2 35.48 4.71 -10.43
N PHE A 3 34.76 3.60 -10.27
CA PHE A 3 33.47 3.40 -10.90
C PHE A 3 32.46 4.29 -10.18
N GLN A 4 32.47 5.59 -10.46
CA GLN A 4 31.43 6.50 -10.01
C GLN A 4 30.19 6.20 -10.84
N ILE A 5 29.32 5.33 -10.33
CA ILE A 5 27.98 5.19 -10.89
C ILE A 5 27.31 6.57 -10.76
N PRO A 6 26.86 7.18 -11.87
CA PRO A 6 26.18 8.47 -11.79
C PRO A 6 25.00 8.37 -10.83
N LEU A 7 24.90 9.30 -9.88
CA LEU A 7 23.85 9.32 -8.86
C LEU A 7 22.45 9.28 -9.52
N GLU A 8 22.34 9.91 -10.70
CA GLU A 8 21.18 9.89 -11.59
C GLU A 8 20.76 8.47 -11.99
N LEU A 9 21.73 7.59 -12.29
CA LEU A 9 21.46 6.22 -12.72
C LEU A 9 20.86 5.39 -11.57
N ILE A 10 21.39 5.58 -10.35
CA ILE A 10 20.85 4.95 -9.14
C ILE A 10 19.43 5.45 -8.88
N SER A 11 19.21 6.77 -8.95
CA SER A 11 17.89 7.39 -8.74
C SER A 11 16.85 6.87 -9.75
N ASN A 12 17.24 6.72 -11.01
CA ASN A 12 16.39 6.18 -12.07
C ASN A 12 16.04 4.71 -11.84
N LEU A 13 17.02 3.87 -11.47
CA LEU A 13 16.79 2.47 -11.16
C LEU A 13 15.83 2.29 -9.97
N ILE A 14 16.01 3.07 -8.91
CA ILE A 14 15.11 3.06 -7.76
C ILE A 14 13.69 3.49 -8.18
N SER A 15 13.57 4.51 -9.03
CA SER A 15 12.28 4.99 -9.54
C SER A 15 11.53 3.90 -10.33
N VAL A 16 12.23 3.19 -11.22
CA VAL A 16 11.68 2.06 -11.98
C VAL A 16 11.25 0.93 -11.03
N ALA A 17 12.07 0.60 -10.04
CA ALA A 17 11.75 -0.43 -9.05
C ALA A 17 10.49 -0.07 -8.23
N LEU A 18 10.32 1.21 -7.85
CA LEU A 18 9.13 1.66 -7.15
C LEU A 18 7.88 1.61 -8.01
N LEU A 19 7.97 1.97 -9.29
CA LEU A 19 6.85 1.83 -10.22
C LEU A 19 6.45 0.35 -10.37
N ALA A 20 7.43 -0.56 -10.51
CA ALA A 20 7.17 -1.99 -10.54
C ALA A 20 6.51 -2.48 -9.23
N ALA A 21 6.96 -1.99 -8.07
CA ALA A 21 6.36 -2.31 -6.77
C ALA A 21 4.91 -1.82 -6.67
N LEU A 22 4.61 -0.63 -7.18
CA LEU A 22 3.25 -0.09 -7.24
C LEU A 22 2.35 -0.95 -8.13
N LEU A 23 2.82 -1.31 -9.32
CA LEU A 23 2.08 -2.19 -10.24
C LEU A 23 1.82 -3.56 -9.61
N TYR A 24 2.83 -4.17 -9.00
CA TYR A 24 2.69 -5.43 -8.30
C TYR A 24 1.63 -5.35 -7.19
N LYS A 25 1.68 -4.29 -6.38
CA LYS A 25 0.71 -4.04 -5.30
C LYS A 25 -0.71 -3.87 -5.83
N TYR A 26 -0.88 -3.19 -6.96
CA TYR A 26 -2.17 -3.06 -7.64
C TYR A 26 -2.71 -4.42 -8.11
N LEU A 27 -1.87 -5.24 -8.75
CA LEU A 27 -2.28 -6.57 -9.20
C LEU A 27 -2.66 -7.48 -8.03
N GLN A 28 -1.88 -7.43 -6.93
CA GLN A 28 -2.19 -8.17 -5.72
C GLN A 28 -3.52 -7.73 -5.10
N TYR A 29 -3.77 -6.43 -5.06
CA TYR A 29 -5.03 -5.87 -4.59
C TYR A 29 -6.21 -6.41 -5.41
N LYS A 30 -6.11 -6.37 -6.75
CA LYS A 30 -7.14 -6.87 -7.65
C LYS A 30 -7.47 -8.35 -7.38
N LYS A 31 -6.44 -9.20 -7.31
CA LYS A 31 -6.63 -10.64 -7.03
C LYS A 31 -7.36 -10.88 -5.72
N LYS A 32 -6.97 -10.20 -4.64
CA LYS A 32 -7.63 -10.33 -3.34
C LYS A 32 -9.07 -9.82 -3.36
N LEU A 33 -9.32 -8.71 -4.05
CA LEU A 33 -10.67 -8.17 -4.22
C LEU A 33 -11.59 -9.14 -4.97
N ASP A 34 -11.07 -9.79 -6.02
CA ASP A 34 -11.82 -10.76 -6.80
C ASP A 34 -12.21 -11.99 -5.94
N VAL A 35 -11.34 -12.44 -5.04
CA VAL A 35 -11.68 -13.49 -4.05
C VAL A 35 -12.82 -13.04 -3.14
N LEU A 36 -12.75 -11.82 -2.58
CA LEU A 36 -13.80 -11.30 -1.70
C LEU A 36 -15.14 -11.12 -2.42
N LYS A 37 -15.12 -10.70 -3.69
CA LYS A 37 -16.32 -10.64 -4.54
C LYS A 37 -16.90 -12.02 -4.79
N GLY A 38 -16.06 -13.04 -4.98
CA GLY A 38 -16.50 -14.43 -5.08
C GLY A 38 -17.23 -14.89 -3.82
N LEU A 39 -16.72 -14.56 -2.64
CA LEU A 39 -17.39 -14.85 -1.36
C LEU A 39 -18.71 -14.11 -1.22
N ASP A 40 -18.82 -12.87 -1.70
CA ASP A 40 -20.08 -12.12 -1.71
C ASP A 40 -21.15 -12.78 -2.59
N VAL A 41 -20.76 -13.29 -3.76
CA VAL A 41 -21.66 -14.09 -4.61
C VAL A 41 -22.13 -15.34 -3.88
N LEU A 42 -21.23 -16.10 -3.27
CA LEU A 42 -21.58 -17.30 -2.50
C LEU A 42 -22.51 -16.99 -1.32
N LYS A 43 -22.31 -15.84 -0.66
CA LYS A 43 -23.21 -15.36 0.39
C LYS A 43 -24.61 -15.11 -0.15
N ASN A 44 -24.73 -14.38 -1.26
CA ASN A 44 -26.01 -14.07 -1.89
C ASN A 44 -26.74 -15.34 -2.36
N GLU A 45 -26.00 -16.37 -2.75
CA GLU A 45 -26.54 -17.69 -3.11
C GLU A 45 -26.78 -18.63 -1.91
N LYS A 46 -26.49 -18.18 -0.67
CA LYS A 46 -26.54 -19.00 0.56
C LYS A 46 -25.68 -20.27 0.51
N LYS A 47 -24.55 -20.21 -0.20
CA LYS A 47 -23.59 -21.31 -0.40
C LYS A 47 -22.28 -21.14 0.38
N LEU A 48 -22.21 -20.20 1.32
CA LEU A 48 -21.02 -20.05 2.18
C LEU A 48 -20.81 -21.31 3.02
N THR A 49 -19.63 -21.90 2.91
CA THR A 49 -19.20 -23.00 3.78
C THR A 49 -18.79 -22.46 5.15
N SER A 50 -18.64 -23.35 6.13
CA SER A 50 -18.10 -22.97 7.45
C SER A 50 -16.67 -22.41 7.33
N GLU A 51 -15.86 -22.96 6.44
CA GLU A 51 -14.49 -22.49 6.16
C GLU A 51 -14.50 -21.06 5.59
N ASP A 52 -15.43 -20.75 4.68
CA ASP A 52 -15.59 -19.39 4.13
C ASP A 52 -15.98 -18.39 5.22
N LYS A 53 -16.91 -18.77 6.11
CA LYS A 53 -17.33 -17.93 7.23
C LYS A 53 -16.19 -17.65 8.19
N GLU A 54 -15.39 -18.66 8.53
CA GLU A 54 -14.18 -18.49 9.35
C GLU A 54 -13.14 -17.62 8.64
N PHE A 55 -12.93 -17.83 7.35
CA PHE A 55 -12.04 -17.01 6.53
C PHE A 55 -12.45 -15.54 6.58
N ILE A 56 -13.75 -15.23 6.41
CA ILE A 56 -14.29 -13.87 6.48
C ILE A 56 -14.01 -13.25 7.86
N LYS A 57 -14.36 -13.96 8.94
CA LYS A 57 -14.19 -13.46 10.33
C LYS A 57 -12.72 -13.20 10.66
N LYS A 58 -11.82 -14.12 10.29
CA LYS A 58 -10.38 -13.97 10.50
C LYS A 58 -9.82 -12.78 9.71
N ASN A 59 -10.09 -12.73 8.41
CA ASN A 59 -9.57 -11.65 7.57
C ASN A 59 -10.14 -10.29 7.97
N LEU A 60 -11.39 -10.21 8.44
CA LEU A 60 -11.95 -8.96 8.95
C LEU A 60 -11.10 -8.38 10.09
N LYS A 61 -10.70 -9.23 11.05
CA LYS A 61 -9.83 -8.84 12.16
C LYS A 61 -8.44 -8.43 11.64
N ASP A 62 -7.86 -9.24 10.75
CA ASP A 62 -6.50 -9.00 10.23
C ASP A 62 -6.42 -7.69 9.44
N TYR A 63 -7.39 -7.41 8.55
CA TYR A 63 -7.41 -6.17 7.77
C TYR A 63 -7.77 -4.95 8.61
N LYS A 64 -8.56 -5.09 9.68
CA LYS A 64 -8.78 -4.02 10.66
C LYS A 64 -7.44 -3.61 11.29
N LEU A 65 -6.71 -4.58 11.83
CA LEU A 65 -5.42 -4.33 12.47
C LEU A 65 -4.40 -3.75 11.47
N ALA A 66 -4.34 -4.29 10.24
CA ALA A 66 -3.47 -3.77 9.21
C ALA A 66 -3.79 -2.31 8.85
N PHE A 67 -5.07 -1.95 8.76
CA PHE A 67 -5.50 -0.58 8.50
C PHE A 67 -5.14 0.37 9.64
N GLU A 68 -5.34 -0.03 10.89
CA GLU A 68 -4.94 0.75 12.07
C GLU A 68 -3.42 0.99 12.09
N ASN A 69 -2.63 -0.07 11.88
CA ASN A 69 -1.18 0.00 11.80
C ASN A 69 -0.70 0.92 10.65
N ASP A 70 -1.36 0.89 9.49
CA ASP A 70 -1.05 1.79 8.38
C ASP A 70 -1.31 3.26 8.76
N GLN A 71 -2.37 3.56 9.51
CA GLN A 71 -2.64 4.92 9.98
C GLN A 71 -1.55 5.43 10.92
N GLU A 72 -1.15 4.60 11.88
CA GLU A 72 -0.08 4.94 12.83
C GLU A 72 1.25 5.13 12.12
N ARG A 73 1.61 4.21 11.22
CA ARG A 73 2.83 4.32 10.41
C ARG A 73 2.86 5.61 9.61
N ILE A 74 1.76 5.99 8.95
CA ILE A 74 1.71 7.24 8.18
C ILE A 74 1.95 8.47 9.06
N LYS A 75 1.38 8.49 10.28
CA LYS A 75 1.62 9.60 11.23
C LYS A 75 3.08 9.73 11.61
N ILE A 76 3.77 8.59 11.83
CA ILE A 76 5.20 8.56 12.20
C ILE A 76 6.10 8.92 11.02
N VAL A 77 5.79 8.42 9.82
CA VAL A 77 6.64 8.60 8.64
C VAL A 77 6.48 10.01 8.05
N TYR A 78 5.36 10.69 8.28
CA TYR A 78 5.14 12.03 7.72
C TYR A 78 6.22 13.07 8.14
N PRO A 79 6.56 13.24 9.43
CA PRO A 79 7.70 14.06 9.84
C PRO A 79 9.03 13.63 9.20
N VAL A 80 9.25 12.32 9.02
CA VAL A 80 10.47 11.79 8.38
C VAL A 80 10.58 12.25 6.93
N PHE A 81 9.49 12.23 6.17
CA PHE A 81 9.49 12.75 4.80
C PHE A 81 9.78 14.26 4.73
N ILE A 82 9.26 15.04 5.68
CA ILE A 82 9.56 16.47 5.77
C ILE A 82 11.06 16.68 6.02
N LEU A 83 11.64 15.95 6.97
CA LEU A 83 13.06 16.02 7.28
C LEU A 83 13.94 15.63 6.08
N ILE A 84 13.64 14.51 5.42
CA ILE A 84 14.35 14.07 4.22
C ILE A 84 14.27 15.15 3.14
N THR A 85 13.08 15.70 2.89
CA THR A 85 12.89 16.76 1.90
C THR A 85 13.71 18.00 2.25
N GLY A 86 13.68 18.44 3.51
CA GLY A 86 14.48 19.58 3.98
C GLY A 86 15.99 19.36 3.77
N ILE A 87 16.49 18.16 4.08
CA ILE A 87 17.90 17.80 3.85
C ILE A 87 18.22 17.89 2.36
N LEU A 88 17.38 17.35 1.47
CA LEU A 88 17.60 17.43 0.03
C LEU A 88 17.75 18.89 -0.46
N PHE A 89 16.89 19.79 0.01
CA PHE A 89 16.95 21.21 -0.38
C PHE A 89 18.12 21.99 0.24
N ILE A 90 18.69 21.53 1.36
CA ILE A 90 19.87 22.18 1.98
C ILE A 90 21.16 21.80 1.24
N TYR A 91 21.28 20.54 0.81
CA TYR A 91 22.53 20.00 0.27
C TYR A 91 22.59 19.93 -1.25
N LEU A 92 21.46 20.03 -1.96
CA LEU A 92 21.40 19.93 -3.42
C LEU A 92 20.90 21.23 -4.06
N SER A 93 21.25 21.43 -5.33
CA SER A 93 20.61 22.49 -6.12
C SER A 93 19.11 22.22 -6.29
N PHE A 94 18.32 23.26 -6.56
CA PHE A 94 16.88 23.12 -6.74
C PHE A 94 16.51 22.07 -7.80
N GLN A 95 17.25 22.03 -8.91
CA GLN A 95 17.02 21.10 -10.03
C GLN A 95 17.27 19.64 -9.61
N GLU A 96 18.38 19.38 -8.91
CA GLU A 96 18.71 18.04 -8.40
C GLU A 96 17.75 17.60 -7.30
N ALA A 97 17.40 18.49 -6.36
CA ALA A 97 16.45 18.22 -5.29
C ALA A 97 15.08 17.77 -5.85
N MET A 98 14.61 18.37 -6.94
CA MET A 98 13.35 18.00 -7.60
C MET A 98 13.36 16.56 -8.16
N ILE A 99 14.50 16.06 -8.64
CA ILE A 99 14.63 14.67 -9.09
C ILE A 99 14.43 13.71 -7.92
N HIS A 100 15.07 13.99 -6.79
CA HIS A 100 14.95 13.17 -5.58
C HIS A 100 13.60 13.34 -4.88
N LEU A 101 12.92 14.48 -5.06
CA LEU A 101 11.58 14.70 -4.53
C LEU A 101 10.57 13.72 -5.13
N ASN A 102 10.70 13.35 -6.41
CA ASN A 102 9.85 12.33 -7.03
C ASN A 102 9.92 11.00 -6.26
N LEU A 103 11.11 10.60 -5.82
CA LEU A 103 11.30 9.38 -5.03
C LEU A 103 10.52 9.45 -3.71
N VAL A 104 10.62 10.59 -3.01
CA VAL A 104 9.90 10.87 -1.76
C VAL A 104 8.39 10.80 -1.98
N VAL A 105 7.89 11.45 -3.04
CA VAL A 105 6.47 11.48 -3.38
C VAL A 105 5.95 10.08 -3.70
N VAL A 106 6.68 9.30 -4.50
CA VAL A 106 6.28 7.93 -4.86
C VAL A 106 6.24 7.02 -3.62
N ALA A 107 7.23 7.12 -2.73
CA ALA A 107 7.23 6.39 -1.46
C ALA A 107 6.03 6.79 -0.57
N TYR A 108 5.70 8.08 -0.53
CA TYR A 108 4.53 8.58 0.19
C TYR A 108 3.22 8.04 -0.39
N ILE A 109 3.06 8.08 -1.71
CA ILE A 109 1.91 7.51 -2.43
C ILE A 109 1.77 6.01 -2.13
N TYR A 110 2.88 5.27 -2.13
CA TYR A 110 2.88 3.83 -1.85
C TYR A 110 2.28 3.48 -0.47
N LEU A 111 2.59 4.28 0.56
CA LEU A 111 2.03 4.11 1.91
C LEU A 111 0.52 4.36 1.91
N HIS A 112 0.07 5.44 1.26
CA HIS A 112 -1.35 5.76 1.18
C HIS A 112 -2.16 4.74 0.39
N ILE A 113 -1.60 4.19 -0.69
CA ILE A 113 -2.20 3.08 -1.42
C ILE A 113 -2.37 1.86 -0.51
N SER A 114 -1.37 1.56 0.34
CA SER A 114 -1.46 0.48 1.35
C SER A 114 -2.68 0.66 2.23
N LYS A 115 -2.76 1.84 2.87
CA LYS A 115 -3.84 2.22 3.75
C LYS A 115 -5.19 2.12 3.06
N LEU A 116 -5.28 2.62 1.82
CA LEU A 116 -6.51 2.59 1.03
C LEU A 116 -6.96 1.15 0.76
N HIS A 117 -6.05 0.29 0.32
CA HIS A 117 -6.34 -1.11 0.04
C HIS A 117 -6.83 -1.84 1.29
N ASN A 118 -6.12 -1.70 2.41
CA ASN A 118 -6.51 -2.33 3.67
C ASN A 118 -7.85 -1.80 4.20
N ARG A 119 -8.10 -0.49 4.08
CA ARG A 119 -9.41 0.11 4.41
C ARG A 119 -10.52 -0.49 3.57
N ASN A 120 -10.31 -0.60 2.25
CA ASN A 120 -11.32 -1.11 1.34
C ASN A 120 -11.61 -2.60 1.64
N PHE A 121 -10.59 -3.41 1.89
CA PHE A 121 -10.78 -4.80 2.30
C PHE A 121 -11.50 -4.93 3.63
N TYR A 122 -11.11 -4.14 4.63
CA TYR A 122 -11.80 -4.11 5.92
C TYR A 122 -13.28 -3.76 5.77
N ASN A 123 -13.61 -2.69 5.02
CA ASN A 123 -14.99 -2.27 4.81
C ASN A 123 -15.80 -3.33 4.06
N PHE A 124 -15.22 -3.89 2.99
CA PHE A 124 -15.87 -4.95 2.23
C PHE A 124 -16.15 -6.18 3.10
N LEU A 125 -15.15 -6.64 3.87
CA LEU A 125 -15.31 -7.77 4.78
C LEU A 125 -16.29 -7.48 5.91
N LYS A 126 -16.36 -6.23 6.38
CA LYS A 126 -17.32 -5.82 7.40
C LYS A 126 -18.74 -5.97 6.88
N GLU A 127 -19.02 -5.47 5.67
CA GLU A 127 -20.30 -5.66 4.99
C GLU A 127 -20.59 -7.14 4.73
N LEU A 128 -19.59 -7.88 4.26
CA LEU A 128 -19.70 -9.30 3.98
C LEU A 128 -20.02 -10.11 5.25
N SER A 129 -19.41 -9.75 6.40
CA SER A 129 -19.61 -10.43 7.68
C SER A 129 -21.00 -10.24 8.29
N ASN A 130 -21.79 -9.27 7.82
CA ASN A 130 -23.14 -9.08 8.32
C ASN A 130 -24.02 -10.25 7.89
N ASN A 131 -24.74 -10.89 8.83
CA ASN A 131 -25.68 -11.99 8.55
C ASN A 131 -25.02 -13.23 7.91
N ILE A 132 -23.77 -13.55 8.28
CA ILE A 132 -23.13 -14.81 7.86
C ILE A 132 -23.40 -15.97 8.83
N ASP A 133 -23.96 -15.68 10.01
CA ASP A 133 -24.37 -16.66 11.01
C ASP A 133 -25.84 -17.06 10.82
#